data_AF-A0A398BT16-F1
#
_entry.id   AF-A0A398BT16-F1
#
_cell.length_a   1.000
_cell.length_b   1.000
_cell.length_c   1.000
_cell.angle_alpha   90.00
_cell.angle_beta   90.00
_cell.angle_gamma   90.00
#
_symmetry.space_group_name_H-M   'P 1'
#
loop_
_entity.id
_entity.type
_entity.pdbx_description
1 polymer ?
#
loop_
_entity_poly.entity_id
_entity_poly.type
_entity_poly.pdbx_seq_one_letter_code
_entity_poly.pdbx_strand_id
1 'polypeptide(L)'
;MLAARIAKLCALPDETALTVARGLLAPGTGRSPSALAALRGFCPEPDALLRLVCLFEAPATAAAQPGGPLLAHLAGGWRRGEAPAPWFDPTGYEVLSAARRDPQEAAILHYAREGWARGLDPDPRQIRGGLTAGASLVLAVQDGAEAGPALALIRRGLAGKAAGQGPEGAECLVLDASPGHAVAHMLTRLPEGMAALRAGLLRLVLADAGTDAAELGRILQAEAAGPVLLRPLPRPDHPPVPVPAPPRAAALHLTGRRQRLRQGEIAPRLTIRCPAPDPARAHRWGDYHFAGSLAVALRAEGVTVRVALAEDWEMPEDSAPDATLLLRGVRRCRPRPGPVNLMWMLSHPDRVEAPELLRYDHVFVASLPHAAALKPLMGARVSALLQCSDPDRFAPDTQTGAARQAEASLPAHPLLFVGNSRRADRWIVSAALATGHPPAIYGAEWEDTPAEPFVRAQSLPNASLGAYYRRARIVLNDHWPDMAARGFVSNRLFDIAMAGGFPLSDGFEGAGMFFGQLPQVRDAAELDRAIRHFTARPAERAARAAALHALVRHRHTFAARARRITARLRELF
;
A
#
# COMPACT_ATOMS: atom_id res chain seq x y z
N MET A 1 13.89 23.51 -30.65
CA MET A 1 13.17 23.01 -29.45
C MET A 1 12.89 24.10 -28.42
N LEU A 2 13.90 24.69 -27.74
CA LEU A 2 13.68 25.76 -26.75
C LEU A 2 12.88 26.95 -27.32
N ALA A 3 13.18 27.37 -28.55
CA ALA A 3 12.44 28.40 -29.28
C ALA A 3 10.94 28.07 -29.45
N ALA A 4 10.60 26.86 -29.89
CA ALA A 4 9.20 26.44 -30.03
C ALA A 4 8.46 26.39 -28.68
N ARG A 5 9.15 25.98 -27.61
CA ARG A 5 8.60 26.01 -26.25
C ARG A 5 8.35 27.45 -25.77
N ILE A 6 9.28 28.37 -26.04
CA ILE A 6 9.14 29.79 -25.72
C ILE A 6 7.99 30.42 -26.52
N ALA A 7 7.90 30.13 -27.82
CA ALA A 7 6.81 30.59 -28.68
C ALA A 7 5.44 30.20 -28.09
N LYS A 8 5.31 28.93 -27.68
CA LYS A 8 4.08 28.40 -27.05
C LYS A 8 3.81 28.99 -25.66
N LEU A 9 4.80 29.03 -24.76
CA LEU A 9 4.59 29.42 -23.36
C LEU A 9 4.46 30.93 -23.14
N CYS A 10 5.06 31.72 -24.03
CA CYS A 10 5.08 33.19 -23.94
C CYS A 10 4.23 33.86 -25.04
N ALA A 11 3.56 33.08 -25.89
CA ALA A 11 2.80 33.56 -27.04
C ALA A 11 3.61 34.51 -27.95
N LEU A 12 4.82 34.09 -28.32
CA LEU A 12 5.75 34.88 -29.14
C LEU A 12 5.86 34.31 -30.56
N PRO A 13 6.06 35.15 -31.59
CA PRO A 13 6.41 34.69 -32.93
C PRO A 13 7.69 33.84 -32.91
N ASP A 14 7.77 32.82 -33.77
CA ASP A 14 8.89 31.86 -33.79
C ASP A 14 10.27 32.52 -33.93
N GLU A 15 10.37 33.59 -34.73
CA GLU A 15 11.60 34.35 -34.94
C GLU A 15 12.05 35.10 -33.67
N THR A 16 11.08 35.70 -32.96
CA THR A 16 11.30 36.34 -31.66
C THR A 16 11.68 35.29 -30.61
N ALA A 17 10.99 34.14 -30.59
CA ALA A 17 11.25 33.06 -29.66
C ALA A 17 12.62 32.41 -29.87
N LEU A 18 13.10 32.34 -31.12
CA LEU A 18 14.44 31.88 -31.46
C LEU A 18 15.52 32.84 -30.96
N THR A 19 15.30 34.15 -31.10
CA THR A 19 16.19 35.18 -30.58
C THR A 19 16.25 35.13 -29.04
N VAL A 20 15.09 34.95 -28.39
CA VAL A 20 14.98 34.77 -26.94
C VAL A 20 15.69 33.50 -26.46
N ALA A 21 15.51 32.37 -27.16
CA ALA A 21 16.17 31.11 -26.83
C ALA A 21 17.69 31.24 -26.88
N ARG A 22 18.23 31.92 -27.89
CA ARG A 22 19.67 32.18 -28.01
C ARG A 22 20.19 33.06 -26.86
N GLY A 23 19.45 34.10 -26.48
CA GLY A 23 19.82 34.99 -25.38
C GLY A 23 19.80 34.32 -24.00
N LEU A 24 18.85 33.40 -23.75
CA LEU A 24 18.80 32.64 -22.49
C LEU A 24 19.92 31.59 -22.38
N LEU A 25 20.39 31.06 -23.51
CA LEU A 25 21.48 30.07 -23.56
C LEU A 25 22.88 30.69 -23.52
N ALA A 26 23.01 31.98 -23.80
CA ALA A 26 24.28 32.71 -23.81
C ALA A 26 24.14 34.08 -23.10
N PRO A 27 24.01 34.09 -21.75
CA PRO A 27 23.85 35.32 -20.99
C PRO A 27 25.15 36.15 -21.05
N GLY A 28 25.20 37.16 -21.92
CA GLY A 28 26.33 38.10 -22.00
C GLY A 28 26.59 38.77 -23.35
N THR A 29 25.96 38.32 -24.45
CA THR A 29 26.36 38.74 -25.81
C THR A 29 25.45 39.78 -26.50
N GLY A 30 24.52 40.44 -25.82
CA GLY A 30 23.71 41.50 -26.43
C GLY A 30 22.33 41.72 -25.82
N ARG A 31 21.67 42.82 -26.24
CA ARG A 31 20.41 43.35 -25.68
C ARG A 31 19.40 42.25 -25.34
N SER A 32 18.96 42.26 -24.09
CA SER A 32 17.83 41.46 -23.63
C SER A 32 16.61 41.70 -24.52
N PRO A 33 15.94 40.67 -25.04
CA PRO A 33 14.71 40.84 -25.78
C PRO A 33 13.65 41.49 -24.88
N SER A 34 13.07 42.61 -25.33
CA SER A 34 11.95 43.29 -24.65
C SER A 34 10.74 42.36 -24.50
N ALA A 35 10.65 41.34 -25.35
CA ALA A 35 9.61 40.32 -25.36
C ALA A 35 9.45 39.54 -24.04
N LEU A 36 10.48 39.47 -23.18
CA LEU A 36 10.40 38.84 -21.85
C LEU A 36 10.33 39.86 -20.69
N ALA A 37 10.14 41.15 -20.97
CA ALA A 37 10.18 42.20 -19.94
C ALA A 37 9.20 41.94 -18.78
N ALA A 38 7.98 41.48 -19.10
CA ALA A 38 6.97 41.14 -18.09
C ALA A 38 7.38 39.95 -17.21
N LEU A 39 7.97 38.89 -17.80
CA LEU A 39 8.44 37.72 -17.05
C LEU A 39 9.67 38.04 -16.18
N ARG A 40 10.53 38.94 -16.66
CA ARG A 40 11.67 39.43 -15.88
C ARG A 40 11.27 40.25 -14.66
N GLY A 41 10.09 40.86 -14.66
CA GLY A 41 9.51 41.50 -13.47
C GLY A 41 9.28 40.51 -12.32
N PHE A 42 9.06 39.22 -12.63
CA PHE A 42 8.92 38.15 -11.64
C PHE A 42 10.23 37.37 -11.41
N CYS A 43 11.04 37.19 -12.45
CA CYS A 43 12.29 36.41 -12.40
C CYS A 43 13.40 37.11 -13.19
N PRO A 44 14.16 38.02 -12.56
CA PRO A 44 15.22 38.77 -13.23
C PRO A 44 16.45 37.91 -13.59
N GLU A 45 16.65 36.77 -12.91
CA GLU A 45 17.81 35.90 -13.12
C GLU A 45 17.66 35.02 -14.38
N PRO A 46 18.57 35.11 -15.37
CA PRO A 46 18.46 34.35 -16.63
C PRO A 46 18.36 32.83 -16.45
N ASP A 47 19.11 32.27 -15.51
CA ASP A 47 19.13 30.81 -15.28
C ASP A 47 17.86 30.30 -14.61
N ALA A 48 17.29 31.08 -13.68
CA ALA A 48 16.02 30.74 -13.05
C ALA A 48 14.87 30.88 -14.06
N LEU A 49 14.92 31.87 -14.96
CA LEU A 49 13.96 32.03 -16.05
C LEU A 49 14.06 30.90 -17.08
N LEU A 50 15.27 30.46 -17.42
CA LEU A 50 15.47 29.30 -18.30
C LEU A 50 14.92 28.02 -17.66
N ARG A 51 15.23 27.77 -16.37
CA ARG A 51 14.67 26.65 -15.60
C ARG A 51 13.14 26.70 -15.59
N LEU A 52 12.56 27.87 -15.34
CA LEU A 52 11.12 28.06 -15.32
C LEU A 52 10.46 27.72 -16.66
N VAL A 53 11.04 28.16 -17.77
CA VAL A 53 10.56 27.83 -19.13
C VAL A 53 10.65 26.33 -19.42
N CYS A 54 11.70 25.66 -18.95
CA CYS A 54 11.89 24.24 -19.13
C CYS A 54 10.93 23.39 -18.28
N LEU A 55 10.65 23.83 -17.05
CA LEU A 55 9.87 23.05 -16.07
C LEU A 55 8.37 23.30 -16.19
N PHE A 56 7.93 24.51 -16.54
CA PHE A 56 6.52 24.83 -16.61
C PHE A 56 5.82 24.12 -17.77
N GLU A 57 4.67 23.53 -17.50
CA GLU A 57 3.81 22.88 -18.50
C GLU A 57 2.41 23.46 -18.44
N ALA A 58 2.00 24.09 -19.54
CA ALA A 58 0.67 24.67 -19.63
C ALA A 58 -0.41 23.57 -19.64
N PRO A 59 -1.48 23.68 -18.82
CA PRO A 59 -2.59 22.74 -18.87
C PRO A 59 -3.28 22.81 -20.24
N ALA A 60 -3.80 21.67 -20.71
CA ALA A 60 -4.41 21.55 -22.06
C ALA A 60 -5.59 22.51 -22.29
N THR A 61 -6.19 23.05 -21.23
CA THR A 61 -7.31 23.99 -21.23
C THR A 61 -6.88 25.46 -21.17
N ALA A 62 -5.57 25.77 -21.15
CA ALA A 62 -5.07 27.14 -21.08
C ALA A 62 -5.39 27.89 -22.38
N ALA A 63 -6.45 28.71 -22.37
CA ALA A 63 -6.77 29.60 -23.46
C ALA A 63 -5.61 30.56 -23.77
N ALA A 64 -5.52 31.04 -25.01
CA ALA A 64 -4.52 32.01 -25.45
C ALA A 64 -4.71 33.35 -24.72
N GLN A 65 -4.06 33.51 -23.57
CA GLN A 65 -4.06 34.74 -22.79
C GLN A 65 -2.96 35.70 -23.29
N PRO A 66 -3.17 37.04 -23.21
CA PRO A 66 -2.15 38.01 -23.55
C PRO A 66 -0.87 37.78 -22.72
N GLY A 67 0.26 37.53 -23.40
CA GLY A 67 1.56 37.24 -22.75
C GLY A 67 1.83 35.76 -22.40
N GLY A 68 0.91 34.85 -22.76
CA GLY A 68 1.11 33.41 -22.69
C GLY A 68 0.80 32.76 -21.33
N PRO A 69 0.63 31.42 -21.31
CA PRO A 69 0.20 30.67 -20.12
C PRO A 69 1.17 30.77 -18.94
N LEU A 70 2.47 30.95 -19.19
CA LEU A 70 3.46 31.09 -18.11
C LEU A 70 3.28 32.42 -17.37
N LEU A 71 3.11 33.53 -18.08
CA LEU A 71 2.91 34.84 -17.46
C LEU A 71 1.59 34.89 -16.68
N ALA A 72 0.51 34.35 -17.27
CA ALA A 72 -0.80 34.25 -16.63
C ALA A 72 -0.75 33.46 -15.31
N HIS A 73 0.01 32.36 -15.28
CA HIS A 73 0.20 31.59 -14.07
C HIS A 73 0.91 32.41 -13.00
N LEU A 74 2.03 33.08 -13.33
CA LEU A 74 2.82 33.88 -12.38
C LEU A 74 2.08 35.13 -11.86
N ALA A 75 1.25 35.77 -12.69
CA ALA A 75 0.49 36.97 -12.34
C ALA A 75 -0.69 36.73 -11.37
N GLY A 76 -0.89 35.49 -10.90
CA GLY A 76 -1.90 35.15 -9.90
C GLY A 76 -2.72 33.90 -10.23
N GLY A 77 -2.50 33.27 -11.40
CA GLY A 77 -3.18 32.03 -11.78
C GLY A 77 -2.97 30.87 -10.80
N TRP A 78 -1.78 30.79 -10.19
CA TRP A 78 -1.44 29.79 -9.18
C TRP A 78 -2.35 29.84 -7.92
N ARG A 79 -2.98 30.98 -7.60
CA ARG A 79 -3.86 31.14 -6.42
C ARG A 79 -5.15 30.33 -6.51
N ARG A 80 -5.49 29.81 -7.68
CA ARG A 80 -6.63 28.90 -7.89
C ARG A 80 -6.31 27.44 -7.56
N GLY A 81 -5.09 27.14 -7.10
CA GLY A 81 -4.64 25.78 -6.79
C GLY A 81 -4.26 24.95 -8.03
N GLU A 82 -4.07 25.60 -9.18
CA GLU A 82 -3.65 24.95 -10.43
C GLU A 82 -2.18 24.54 -10.35
N ALA A 83 -1.89 23.28 -10.71
CA ALA A 83 -0.52 22.77 -10.75
C ALA A 83 0.27 23.38 -11.94
N PRO A 84 1.50 23.87 -11.72
CA PRO A 84 2.34 24.50 -12.76
C PRO A 84 2.93 23.49 -13.76
N ALA A 85 2.91 22.21 -13.40
CA ALA A 85 3.17 21.08 -14.26
C ALA A 85 2.49 19.84 -13.67
N PRO A 86 2.19 18.81 -14.47
CA PRO A 86 1.57 17.58 -13.99
C PRO A 86 2.33 16.92 -12.83
N TRP A 87 3.64 17.09 -12.77
CA TRP A 87 4.55 16.51 -11.78
C TRP A 87 4.79 17.37 -10.53
N PHE A 88 4.21 18.56 -10.43
CA PHE A 88 4.46 19.51 -9.35
C PHE A 88 3.27 19.54 -8.37
N ASP A 89 3.51 19.38 -7.06
CA ASP A 89 2.49 19.50 -6.00
C ASP A 89 2.61 20.86 -5.28
N PRO A 90 1.78 21.86 -5.64
CA PRO A 90 1.91 23.21 -5.10
C PRO A 90 1.67 23.26 -3.58
N THR A 91 0.65 22.55 -3.10
CA THR A 91 0.26 22.57 -1.69
C THR A 91 1.27 21.83 -0.81
N GLY A 92 1.82 20.71 -1.28
CA GLY A 92 2.89 20.02 -0.56
C GLY A 92 4.18 20.85 -0.53
N TYR A 93 4.54 21.45 -1.66
CA TYR A 93 5.72 22.29 -1.78
C TYR A 93 5.64 23.57 -0.94
N GLU A 94 4.46 24.19 -0.82
CA GLU A 94 4.21 25.34 0.06
C GLU A 94 4.54 25.06 1.53
N VAL A 95 4.21 23.86 2.02
CA VAL A 95 4.57 23.43 3.38
C VAL A 95 6.09 23.32 3.54
N LEU A 96 6.79 22.76 2.55
CA LEU A 96 8.26 22.64 2.58
C LEU A 96 8.99 23.98 2.52
N SER A 97 8.37 24.99 1.94
CA SER A 97 8.97 26.30 1.72
C SER A 97 8.30 27.38 2.56
N ALA A 98 7.66 27.01 3.67
CA ALA A 98 6.97 27.93 4.58
C ALA A 98 7.87 29.04 5.21
N ALA A 99 9.20 28.96 5.05
CA ALA A 99 10.17 29.98 5.45
C ALA A 99 10.59 30.94 4.30
N ARG A 100 9.79 31.04 3.23
CA ARG A 100 10.03 31.94 2.08
C ARG A 100 10.19 33.40 2.51
N ARG A 101 11.02 34.15 1.76
CA ARG A 101 11.20 35.60 1.93
C ARG A 101 9.96 36.42 1.50
N ASP A 102 9.15 35.88 0.59
CA ASP A 102 7.91 36.49 0.11
C ASP A 102 6.75 35.46 0.15
N PRO A 103 5.74 35.62 1.02
CA PRO A 103 4.60 34.70 1.10
C PRO A 103 3.64 34.77 -0.10
N GLN A 104 3.84 35.70 -1.04
CA GLN A 104 2.92 35.98 -2.15
C GLN A 104 3.45 35.56 -3.54
N GLU A 105 4.50 34.75 -3.62
CA GLU A 105 5.07 34.25 -4.89
C GLU A 105 4.61 32.83 -5.26
N ALA A 106 4.60 32.52 -6.57
CA ALA A 106 4.21 31.20 -7.09
C ALA A 106 5.21 30.09 -6.69
N ALA A 107 4.70 28.91 -6.35
CA ALA A 107 5.51 27.76 -5.92
C ALA A 107 6.60 27.33 -6.92
N ILE A 108 6.27 27.29 -8.22
CA ILE A 108 7.23 26.94 -9.29
C ILE A 108 8.32 28.00 -9.48
N LEU A 109 7.99 29.28 -9.21
CA LEU A 109 8.95 30.38 -9.29
C LEU A 109 9.98 30.27 -8.16
N HIS A 110 9.51 30.06 -6.93
CA HIS A 110 10.38 29.78 -5.78
C HIS A 110 11.27 28.54 -6.05
N TYR A 111 10.71 27.48 -6.64
CA TYR A 111 11.47 26.28 -7.00
C TYR A 111 12.57 26.54 -8.03
N ALA A 112 12.26 27.25 -9.12
CA ALA A 112 13.22 27.56 -10.18
C ALA A 112 14.38 28.46 -9.71
N ARG A 113 14.12 29.33 -8.73
CA ARG A 113 15.10 30.30 -8.21
C ARG A 113 15.96 29.73 -7.08
N GLU A 114 15.34 29.04 -6.11
CA GLU A 114 16.01 28.63 -4.87
C GLU A 114 15.79 27.15 -4.53
N GLY A 115 14.58 26.64 -4.73
CA GLY A 115 14.21 25.29 -4.28
C GLY A 115 15.01 24.18 -4.93
N TRP A 116 15.28 24.29 -6.23
CA TRP A 116 16.11 23.34 -6.98
C TRP A 116 17.52 23.23 -6.39
N ALA A 117 18.19 24.37 -6.15
CA ALA A 117 19.54 24.39 -5.61
C ALA A 117 19.61 23.87 -4.16
N ARG A 118 18.51 24.00 -3.42
CA ARG A 118 18.35 23.52 -2.04
C ARG A 118 17.89 22.06 -1.97
N GLY A 119 17.65 21.40 -3.10
CA GLY A 119 17.16 20.03 -3.15
C GLY A 119 15.76 19.85 -2.56
N LEU A 120 14.92 20.90 -2.60
CA LEU A 120 13.53 20.79 -2.14
C LEU A 120 12.74 19.92 -3.13
N ASP A 121 11.95 18.98 -2.65
CA ASP A 121 11.13 18.13 -3.51
C ASP A 121 9.91 18.92 -4.02
N PRO A 122 9.73 19.13 -5.35
CA PRO A 122 8.57 19.80 -5.90
C PRO A 122 7.27 18.97 -5.80
N ASP A 123 7.34 17.70 -5.44
CA ASP A 123 6.21 16.82 -5.14
C ASP A 123 6.45 15.98 -3.87
N PRO A 124 6.53 16.62 -2.69
CA PRO A 124 6.94 15.95 -1.45
C PRO A 124 5.91 14.96 -0.91
N ARG A 125 4.68 15.02 -1.45
CA ARG A 125 3.61 14.07 -1.16
C ARG A 125 3.49 13.00 -2.24
N GLN A 126 4.37 13.03 -3.25
CA GLN A 126 4.46 12.09 -4.37
C GLN A 126 3.11 11.84 -5.05
N ILE A 127 2.31 12.90 -5.19
CA ILE A 127 0.96 12.84 -5.76
C ILE A 127 1.02 12.49 -7.25
N ARG A 128 2.13 12.84 -7.92
CA ARG A 128 2.29 12.80 -9.38
C ARG A 128 3.63 12.27 -9.87
N GLY A 129 4.52 11.83 -8.97
CA GLY A 129 5.67 10.99 -9.31
C GLY A 129 7.06 11.60 -9.10
N GLY A 130 7.18 12.87 -8.71
CA GLY A 130 8.43 13.53 -8.29
C GLY A 130 9.56 13.67 -9.32
N LEU A 131 10.34 14.75 -9.20
CA LEU A 131 11.66 14.89 -9.86
C LEU A 131 12.73 14.58 -8.82
N THR A 132 13.52 13.52 -9.00
CA THR A 132 14.69 13.30 -8.15
C THR A 132 15.83 14.21 -8.60
N ALA A 133 16.41 14.96 -7.66
CA ALA A 133 17.57 15.78 -7.93
C ALA A 133 18.75 14.88 -8.38
N GLY A 134 19.19 15.05 -9.64
CA GLY A 134 20.38 14.37 -10.20
C GLY A 134 20.24 13.75 -11.60
N ALA A 135 19.07 13.75 -12.24
CA ALA A 135 18.89 13.03 -13.51
C ALA A 135 19.28 13.85 -14.77
N SER A 136 20.16 13.25 -15.58
CA SER A 136 20.65 13.73 -16.88
C SER A 136 19.59 13.59 -17.99
N LEU A 137 19.69 14.46 -19.01
CA LEU A 137 18.75 14.64 -20.12
C LEU A 137 18.30 13.32 -20.78
N VAL A 138 16.99 13.05 -20.77
CA VAL A 138 16.37 11.93 -21.50
C VAL A 138 15.66 12.44 -22.75
N LEU A 139 15.97 11.85 -23.90
CA LEU A 139 15.34 12.18 -25.17
C LEU A 139 14.59 10.95 -25.70
N ALA A 140 13.26 11.00 -25.66
CA ALA A 140 12.41 10.06 -26.38
C ALA A 140 12.06 10.69 -27.74
N VAL A 141 12.56 10.13 -28.84
CA VAL A 141 12.22 10.56 -30.21
C VAL A 141 11.46 9.41 -30.87
N GLN A 142 10.22 9.66 -31.29
CA GLN A 142 9.29 8.61 -31.69
C GLN A 142 9.04 8.49 -33.22
N ASP A 143 9.68 9.32 -34.07
CA ASP A 143 9.42 9.30 -35.53
C ASP A 143 10.70 9.33 -36.42
N GLY A 144 10.63 8.66 -37.58
CA GLY A 144 11.74 8.43 -38.51
C GLY A 144 12.18 9.67 -39.30
N ALA A 145 11.32 10.68 -39.46
CA ALA A 145 11.68 11.96 -40.07
C ALA A 145 12.65 12.80 -39.21
N GLU A 146 12.72 12.50 -37.91
CA GLU A 146 13.52 13.22 -36.91
C GLU A 146 14.88 12.54 -36.63
N ALA A 147 15.17 11.43 -37.33
CA ALA A 147 16.33 10.58 -37.07
C ALA A 147 17.67 11.26 -37.35
N GLY A 148 17.79 12.04 -38.43
CA GLY A 148 19.01 12.74 -38.80
C GLY A 148 19.42 13.85 -37.79
N PRO A 149 18.52 14.77 -37.42
CA PRO A 149 18.76 15.79 -36.40
C PRO A 149 19.05 15.20 -35.00
N ALA A 150 18.34 14.14 -34.61
CA ALA A 150 18.62 13.41 -33.36
C ALA A 150 20.03 12.79 -33.37
N LEU A 151 20.43 12.17 -34.50
CA LEU A 151 21.79 11.65 -34.69
C LEU A 151 22.85 12.75 -34.55
N ALA A 152 22.59 13.95 -35.08
CA ALA A 152 23.54 15.07 -35.03
C ALA A 152 23.70 15.64 -33.62
N LEU A 153 22.64 15.65 -32.81
CA LEU A 153 22.68 16.06 -31.40
C LEU A 153 23.43 15.04 -30.55
N ILE A 154 23.15 13.75 -30.76
CA ILE A 154 23.82 12.63 -30.08
C ILE A 154 25.31 12.62 -30.43
N ARG A 155 25.67 12.80 -31.71
CA ARG A 155 27.07 12.91 -32.16
C ARG A 155 27.81 14.08 -31.51
N ARG A 156 27.18 15.24 -31.35
CA ARG A 156 27.80 16.38 -30.62
C ARG A 156 27.98 16.10 -29.13
N GLY A 157 27.02 15.44 -28.50
CA GLY A 157 27.13 15.03 -27.09
C GLY A 157 28.26 14.00 -26.86
N LEU A 158 28.41 13.04 -27.78
CA LEU A 158 29.49 12.04 -27.73
C LEU A 158 30.86 12.64 -28.07
N ALA A 159 30.94 13.54 -29.07
CA ALA A 159 32.18 14.23 -29.45
C ALA A 159 32.67 15.22 -28.37
N GLY A 160 31.75 15.93 -27.70
CA GLY A 160 32.08 16.82 -26.57
C GLY A 160 32.66 16.07 -25.37
N LYS A 161 32.24 14.82 -25.13
CA LYS A 161 32.83 13.95 -24.10
C LYS A 161 34.19 13.38 -24.50
N ALA A 162 34.35 12.93 -25.75
CA ALA A 162 35.64 12.45 -26.26
C ALA A 162 36.73 13.54 -26.25
N ALA A 163 36.34 14.82 -26.29
CA ALA A 163 37.22 15.98 -26.21
C ALA A 163 37.36 16.59 -24.78
N GLY A 164 36.74 16.00 -23.76
CA GLY A 164 36.82 16.50 -22.37
C GLY A 164 36.10 17.83 -22.10
N GLN A 165 35.14 18.23 -22.95
CA GLN A 165 34.45 19.52 -22.88
C GLN A 165 32.91 19.38 -22.84
N GLY A 166 32.41 18.38 -22.09
CA GLY A 166 30.98 18.26 -21.75
C GLY A 166 30.66 18.81 -20.36
N PRO A 167 29.42 19.22 -20.07
CA PRO A 167 29.04 19.71 -18.74
C PRO A 167 29.29 18.61 -17.69
N GLU A 168 29.99 18.96 -16.61
CA GLU A 168 30.32 18.06 -15.51
C GLU A 168 29.03 17.42 -14.96
N GLY A 169 28.95 16.07 -15.00
CA GLY A 169 27.94 15.30 -14.27
C GLY A 169 27.12 14.26 -15.04
N ALA A 170 27.20 14.15 -16.38
CA ALA A 170 26.49 13.08 -17.10
C ALA A 170 27.42 11.88 -17.37
N GLU A 171 27.10 10.66 -16.90
CA GLU A 171 27.97 9.48 -17.03
C GLU A 171 27.78 8.68 -18.34
N CYS A 172 26.55 8.49 -18.86
CA CYS A 172 26.32 7.83 -20.16
C CYS A 172 25.03 8.31 -20.86
N LEU A 173 24.87 8.01 -22.15
CA LEU A 173 23.64 8.25 -22.91
C LEU A 173 22.85 6.93 -23.05
N VAL A 174 21.52 6.98 -22.87
CA VAL A 174 20.63 5.81 -22.93
C VAL A 174 19.64 5.97 -24.08
N LEU A 175 19.49 4.93 -24.92
CA LEU A 175 18.56 4.91 -26.06
C LEU A 175 17.69 3.66 -26.08
N ASP A 176 16.43 3.82 -26.46
CA ASP A 176 15.48 2.73 -26.72
C ASP A 176 15.75 2.07 -28.07
N ALA A 177 15.88 0.74 -28.08
CA ALA A 177 16.21 -0.09 -29.24
C ALA A 177 15.04 -0.98 -29.71
N SER A 178 13.81 -0.70 -29.30
CA SER A 178 12.64 -1.49 -29.67
C SER A 178 12.15 -1.31 -31.12
N PRO A 179 11.42 -2.30 -31.68
CA PRO A 179 10.97 -2.27 -33.07
C PRO A 179 10.16 -1.00 -33.38
N GLY A 180 10.66 -0.16 -34.30
CA GLY A 180 10.09 1.16 -34.63
C GLY A 180 11.00 2.35 -34.29
N HIS A 181 12.02 2.18 -33.44
CA HIS A 181 12.95 3.23 -33.05
C HIS A 181 14.22 3.21 -33.93
N ALA A 182 14.11 3.79 -35.13
CA ALA A 182 15.12 3.69 -36.19
C ALA A 182 16.51 4.24 -35.80
N VAL A 183 16.58 5.22 -34.90
CA VAL A 183 17.83 5.91 -34.50
C VAL A 183 18.80 5.00 -33.76
N ALA A 184 18.32 4.14 -32.85
CA ALA A 184 19.16 3.20 -32.11
C ALA A 184 19.74 2.10 -33.02
N HIS A 185 18.94 1.61 -33.97
CA HIS A 185 19.40 0.65 -34.98
C HIS A 185 20.35 1.27 -36.01
N MET A 186 20.24 2.57 -36.31
CA MET A 186 21.18 3.28 -37.19
C MET A 186 22.54 3.52 -36.50
N LEU A 187 22.54 3.91 -35.22
CA LEU A 187 23.78 4.15 -34.45
C LEU A 187 24.62 2.88 -34.25
N THR A 188 23.99 1.72 -34.09
CA THR A 188 24.69 0.42 -33.96
C THR A 188 25.35 -0.07 -35.25
N ARG A 189 24.99 0.51 -36.41
CA ARG A 189 25.59 0.20 -37.71
C ARG A 189 26.72 1.16 -38.10
N LEU A 190 26.93 2.22 -37.32
CA LEU A 190 27.98 3.20 -37.53
C LEU A 190 29.21 2.90 -36.66
N PRO A 191 30.44 3.04 -37.18
CA PRO A 191 31.67 2.75 -36.42
C PRO A 191 31.76 3.53 -35.10
N GLU A 192 31.35 4.80 -35.08
CA GLU A 192 31.38 5.66 -33.89
C GLU A 192 30.36 5.25 -32.80
N GLY A 193 29.18 4.77 -33.17
CA GLY A 193 28.18 4.30 -32.21
C GLY A 193 28.64 3.00 -31.54
N MET A 194 29.28 2.11 -32.32
CA MET A 194 29.92 0.91 -31.80
C MET A 194 31.12 1.23 -30.91
N ALA A 195 31.90 2.26 -31.21
CA ALA A 195 32.98 2.73 -30.35
C ALA A 195 32.43 3.29 -29.02
N ALA A 196 31.35 4.08 -29.05
CA ALA A 196 30.70 4.64 -27.86
C ALA A 196 30.06 3.55 -26.97
N LEU A 197 29.50 2.49 -27.57
CA LEU A 197 28.99 1.32 -26.84
C LEU A 197 30.12 0.59 -26.10
N ARG A 198 31.24 0.33 -26.81
CA ARG A 198 32.43 -0.32 -26.23
C ARG A 198 33.07 0.52 -25.11
N ALA A 199 33.05 1.84 -25.23
CA ALA A 199 33.59 2.77 -24.25
C ALA A 199 32.66 3.05 -23.06
N GLY A 200 31.44 2.48 -23.02
CA GLY A 200 30.48 2.71 -21.94
C GLY A 200 29.77 4.07 -21.99
N LEU A 201 29.96 4.83 -23.06
CA LEU A 201 29.39 6.16 -23.24
C LEU A 201 27.95 6.11 -23.80
N LEU A 202 27.56 4.97 -24.38
CA LEU A 202 26.23 4.70 -24.93
C LEU A 202 25.70 3.36 -24.38
N ARG A 203 24.40 3.30 -24.05
CA ARG A 203 23.67 2.11 -23.60
C ARG A 203 22.37 1.97 -24.38
N LEU A 204 22.03 0.73 -24.76
CA LEU A 204 20.81 0.41 -25.52
C LEU A 204 19.90 -0.47 -24.67
N VAL A 205 18.61 -0.17 -24.70
CA VAL A 205 17.61 -0.84 -23.87
C VAL A 205 16.41 -1.23 -24.73
N LEU A 206 15.87 -2.44 -24.57
CA LEU A 206 14.64 -2.88 -25.23
C LEU A 206 13.44 -2.62 -24.32
N ALA A 207 12.47 -1.83 -24.78
CA ALA A 207 11.26 -1.51 -24.00
C ALA A 207 9.94 -1.66 -24.80
N ASP A 208 8.81 -1.84 -24.12
CA ASP A 208 7.51 -2.01 -24.79
C ASP A 208 7.03 -0.72 -25.49
N ALA A 209 6.14 -0.84 -26.48
CA ALA A 209 5.65 0.33 -27.23
C ALA A 209 4.97 1.36 -26.30
N GLY A 210 5.43 2.62 -26.34
CA GLY A 210 4.92 3.70 -25.47
C GLY A 210 5.73 3.92 -24.18
N THR A 211 6.88 3.25 -24.04
CA THR A 211 7.82 3.46 -22.93
C THR A 211 8.36 4.89 -22.93
N ASP A 212 8.31 5.54 -21.77
CA ASP A 212 8.80 6.89 -21.59
C ASP A 212 10.26 6.92 -21.07
N ALA A 213 10.80 8.13 -21.01
CA ALA A 213 12.11 8.43 -20.47
C ALA A 213 12.39 7.82 -19.08
N ALA A 214 11.35 7.69 -18.24
CA ALA A 214 11.46 7.28 -16.86
C ALA A 214 11.50 5.74 -16.70
N GLU A 215 10.81 5.00 -17.56
CA GLU A 215 10.86 3.53 -17.61
C GLU A 215 12.19 3.02 -18.20
N LEU A 216 12.72 3.70 -19.24
CA LEU A 216 14.08 3.42 -19.75
C LEU A 216 15.16 3.61 -18.68
N GLY A 217 15.05 4.65 -17.86
CA GLY A 217 15.94 4.87 -16.71
C GLY A 217 15.84 3.78 -15.65
N ARG A 218 14.65 3.19 -15.44
CA ARG A 218 14.41 2.10 -14.48
C ARG A 218 14.99 0.77 -14.97
N ILE A 219 14.83 0.42 -16.24
CA ILE A 219 15.44 -0.79 -16.81
C ILE A 219 16.97 -0.73 -16.66
N LEU A 220 17.56 0.43 -16.89
CA LEU A 220 19.01 0.64 -16.72
C LEU A 220 19.47 0.50 -15.27
N GLN A 221 18.72 1.01 -14.29
CA GLN A 221 19.05 0.85 -12.87
C GLN A 221 18.88 -0.58 -12.38
N ALA A 222 17.92 -1.33 -12.92
CA ALA A 222 17.75 -2.75 -12.63
C ALA A 222 18.93 -3.59 -13.15
N GLU A 223 19.47 -3.26 -14.32
CA GLU A 223 20.68 -3.89 -14.87
C GLU A 223 21.97 -3.49 -14.11
N ALA A 224 22.05 -2.24 -13.62
CA ALA A 224 23.19 -1.71 -12.86
C ALA A 224 23.26 -2.20 -11.39
N ALA A 225 22.17 -2.73 -10.84
CA ALA A 225 22.10 -3.20 -9.44
C ALA A 225 22.59 -4.66 -9.22
N GLY A 226 23.14 -5.31 -10.25
CA GLY A 226 23.97 -6.52 -10.08
C GLY A 226 25.33 -6.17 -9.42
N PRO A 227 25.95 -7.08 -8.64
CA PRO A 227 27.06 -6.71 -7.77
C PRO A 227 28.34 -6.40 -8.56
N VAL A 228 29.11 -5.37 -8.14
CA VAL A 228 30.60 -5.35 -7.94
C VAL A 228 31.09 -3.93 -7.54
N LEU A 229 31.50 -3.79 -6.27
CA LEU A 229 32.76 -3.19 -5.75
C LEU A 229 33.29 -1.82 -6.24
N LEU A 230 33.22 -0.78 -5.38
CA LEU A 230 34.34 -0.13 -4.64
C LEU A 230 34.02 1.32 -4.13
N ARG A 231 34.48 1.62 -2.89
CA ARG A 231 34.54 2.91 -2.14
C ARG A 231 36.00 3.47 -2.24
N PRO A 232 36.49 4.61 -1.66
CA PRO A 232 35.90 5.85 -1.06
C PRO A 232 36.60 7.24 -1.38
N LEU A 233 35.89 8.38 -1.16
CA LEU A 233 36.20 9.78 -0.67
C LEU A 233 37.56 10.53 -0.90
N PRO A 234 37.58 11.89 -1.09
CA PRO A 234 37.62 12.87 0.03
C PRO A 234 36.88 14.23 -0.17
N ARG A 235 36.65 14.96 0.95
CA ARG A 235 36.20 16.37 1.03
C ARG A 235 37.37 17.29 1.42
N PRO A 236 37.46 18.51 0.87
CA PRO A 236 37.81 19.72 1.63
C PRO A 236 36.97 20.94 1.15
N ASP A 237 36.79 22.08 1.80
CA ASP A 237 36.86 22.57 3.18
C ASP A 237 35.93 23.79 3.16
N HIS A 238 35.01 23.94 4.13
CA HIS A 238 34.26 25.19 4.30
C HIS A 238 34.28 25.62 5.77
N PRO A 239 34.35 26.94 6.04
CA PRO A 239 34.50 27.49 7.38
C PRO A 239 33.29 27.14 8.26
N PRO A 240 33.43 27.20 9.60
CA PRO A 240 32.42 26.66 10.50
C PRO A 240 31.11 27.45 10.35
N VAL A 241 30.09 26.79 9.79
CA VAL A 241 28.70 27.23 9.86
C VAL A 241 28.26 27.08 11.33
N PRO A 242 27.53 28.05 11.91
CA PRO A 242 27.09 27.96 13.29
C PRO A 242 26.33 26.65 13.50
N VAL A 243 26.66 25.95 14.59
CA VAL A 243 25.98 24.71 14.98
C VAL A 243 24.47 24.94 14.87
N PRO A 244 23.74 24.17 14.04
CA PRO A 244 22.30 24.30 13.98
C PRO A 244 21.77 24.03 15.38
N ALA A 245 20.90 24.93 15.87
CA ALA A 245 20.20 24.70 17.12
C ALA A 245 19.63 23.27 17.11
N PRO A 246 19.81 22.49 18.19
CA PRO A 246 19.44 21.09 18.20
C PRO A 246 17.98 20.93 17.77
N PRO A 247 17.63 19.85 17.05
CA PRO A 247 16.26 19.61 16.62
C PRO A 247 15.30 19.82 17.79
N ARG A 248 14.17 20.52 17.53
CA ARG A 248 13.11 20.68 18.54
C ARG A 248 12.87 19.32 19.21
N ALA A 249 12.93 19.27 20.54
CA ALA A 249 12.99 18.04 21.34
C ALA A 249 11.99 16.94 20.92
N ALA A 250 10.82 17.30 20.39
CA ALA A 250 9.81 16.37 19.86
C ALA A 250 10.27 15.53 18.64
N ALA A 251 11.07 16.10 17.73
CA ALA A 251 11.55 15.39 16.53
C ALA A 251 12.65 14.37 16.87
N LEU A 252 13.59 14.73 17.76
CA LEU A 252 14.61 13.83 18.33
C LEU A 252 13.99 12.74 19.22
N HIS A 253 12.94 13.08 19.99
CA HIS A 253 12.27 12.14 20.88
C HIS A 253 11.54 11.03 20.12
N LEU A 254 10.96 11.31 18.94
CA LEU A 254 10.31 10.31 18.10
C LEU A 254 11.32 9.36 17.43
N THR A 255 12.49 9.85 16.99
CA THR A 255 13.55 9.00 16.44
C THR A 255 14.18 8.12 17.53
N GLY A 256 14.45 8.71 18.70
CA GLY A 256 14.98 7.99 19.85
C GLY A 256 14.00 6.93 20.37
N ARG A 257 12.72 7.27 20.52
CA ARG A 257 11.70 6.28 20.94
C ARG A 257 11.56 5.14 19.94
N ARG A 258 11.50 5.42 18.63
CA ARG A 258 11.44 4.37 17.59
C ARG A 258 12.66 3.45 17.61
N GLN A 259 13.86 4.01 17.78
CA GLN A 259 15.08 3.21 17.92
C GLN A 259 15.02 2.29 19.14
N ARG A 260 14.59 2.79 20.30
CA ARG A 260 14.43 2.01 21.52
C ARG A 260 13.36 0.93 21.39
N LEU A 261 12.27 1.22 20.67
CA LEU A 261 11.23 0.23 20.33
C LEU A 261 11.77 -0.88 19.41
N ARG A 262 12.55 -0.51 18.38
CA ARG A 262 13.23 -1.46 17.47
C ARG A 262 14.19 -2.38 18.23
N GLN A 263 14.94 -1.81 19.18
CA GLN A 263 15.88 -2.54 20.03
C GLN A 263 15.21 -3.34 21.16
N GLY A 264 13.90 -3.16 21.38
CA GLY A 264 13.14 -3.83 22.43
C GLY A 264 13.40 -3.31 23.85
N GLU A 265 13.99 -2.12 23.99
CA GLU A 265 14.27 -1.51 25.30
C GLU A 265 13.02 -0.98 26.02
N ILE A 266 11.97 -0.70 25.25
CA ILE A 266 10.69 -0.21 25.76
C ILE A 266 9.52 -0.95 25.10
N ALA A 267 8.42 -1.07 25.84
CA ALA A 267 7.19 -1.70 25.35
C ALA A 267 6.52 -0.83 24.27
N PRO A 268 6.16 -1.41 23.11
CA PRO A 268 5.35 -0.72 22.11
C PRO A 268 3.91 -0.52 22.61
N ARG A 269 3.35 0.67 22.34
CA ARG A 269 1.94 0.98 22.54
C ARG A 269 1.17 0.74 21.25
N LEU A 270 0.27 -0.23 21.25
CA LEU A 270 -0.56 -0.59 20.10
C LEU A 270 -2.04 -0.36 20.39
N THR A 271 -2.71 0.41 19.52
CA THR A 271 -4.17 0.51 19.52
C THR A 271 -4.76 -0.43 18.46
N ILE A 272 -5.55 -1.42 18.90
CA ILE A 272 -6.34 -2.29 18.03
C ILE A 272 -7.66 -1.56 17.73
N ARG A 273 -7.89 -1.24 16.46
CA ARG A 273 -9.15 -0.69 15.97
C ARG A 273 -10.11 -1.83 15.64
N CYS A 274 -11.05 -2.09 16.54
CA CYS A 274 -12.09 -3.10 16.42
C CYS A 274 -13.32 -2.52 15.70
N PRO A 275 -13.89 -3.20 14.68
CA PRO A 275 -15.03 -2.70 13.90
C PRO A 275 -16.38 -2.79 14.63
N ALA A 276 -16.43 -3.41 15.82
CA ALA A 276 -17.62 -3.38 16.65
C ALA A 276 -17.97 -1.92 17.01
N PRO A 277 -19.26 -1.52 16.95
CA PRO A 277 -19.67 -0.12 17.02
C PRO A 277 -19.38 0.53 18.38
N ASP A 278 -19.93 -0.04 19.45
CA ASP A 278 -19.95 0.51 20.80
C ASP A 278 -20.04 -0.62 21.85
N PRO A 279 -19.82 -0.33 23.15
CA PRO A 279 -19.82 -1.35 24.19
C PRO A 279 -21.14 -2.11 24.35
N ALA A 280 -22.29 -1.46 24.14
CA ALA A 280 -23.60 -2.08 24.30
C ALA A 280 -23.87 -3.15 23.23
N ARG A 281 -23.34 -2.97 22.03
CA ARG A 281 -23.54 -3.90 20.89
C ARG A 281 -22.31 -4.78 20.61
N ALA A 282 -21.13 -4.48 21.15
CA ALA A 282 -19.88 -5.15 20.82
C ALA A 282 -19.89 -6.66 21.10
N HIS A 283 -20.58 -7.11 22.14
CA HIS A 283 -20.69 -8.54 22.49
C HIS A 283 -21.30 -9.40 21.37
N ARG A 284 -22.04 -8.80 20.43
CA ARG A 284 -22.66 -9.47 19.27
C ARG A 284 -21.69 -9.63 18.08
N TRP A 285 -20.49 -9.06 18.16
CA TRP A 285 -19.51 -9.04 17.08
C TRP A 285 -18.37 -10.01 17.36
N GLY A 286 -18.12 -10.94 16.44
CA GLY A 286 -16.95 -11.82 16.50
C GLY A 286 -15.64 -11.05 16.58
N ASP A 287 -15.55 -9.91 15.86
CA ASP A 287 -14.36 -9.05 15.85
C ASP A 287 -14.02 -8.45 17.23
N TYR A 288 -15.01 -8.28 18.11
CA TYR A 288 -14.78 -7.81 19.48
C TYR A 288 -14.07 -8.87 20.32
N HIS A 289 -14.58 -10.11 20.29
CA HIS A 289 -13.95 -11.23 20.98
C HIS A 289 -12.56 -11.54 20.40
N PHE A 290 -12.42 -11.45 19.07
CA PHE A 290 -11.15 -11.59 18.37
C PHE A 290 -10.13 -10.53 18.81
N ALA A 291 -10.54 -9.26 18.89
CA ALA A 291 -9.69 -8.18 19.40
C ALA A 291 -9.28 -8.40 20.86
N GLY A 292 -10.19 -8.90 21.70
CA GLY A 292 -9.93 -9.23 23.11
C GLY A 292 -8.86 -10.31 23.26
N SER A 293 -9.01 -11.45 22.58
CA SER A 293 -8.02 -12.54 22.61
C SER A 293 -6.68 -12.12 22.01
N LEU A 294 -6.68 -11.31 20.95
CA LEU A 294 -5.46 -10.75 20.39
C LEU A 294 -4.76 -9.78 21.37
N ALA A 295 -5.53 -8.94 22.07
CA ALA A 295 -4.98 -8.02 23.05
C ALA A 295 -4.31 -8.74 24.23
N VAL A 296 -4.91 -9.83 24.72
CA VAL A 296 -4.30 -10.68 25.75
C VAL A 296 -2.98 -11.26 25.25
N ALA A 297 -2.96 -11.85 24.05
CA ALA A 297 -1.76 -12.45 23.48
C ALA A 297 -0.64 -11.42 23.22
N LEU A 298 -0.97 -10.22 22.74
CA LEU A 298 0.00 -9.14 22.53
C LEU A 298 0.56 -8.59 23.85
N ARG A 299 -0.26 -8.50 24.90
CA ARG A 299 0.23 -8.14 26.24
C ARG A 299 1.23 -9.16 26.79
N ALA A 300 0.99 -10.45 26.54
CA ALA A 300 1.95 -11.50 26.89
C ALA A 300 3.28 -11.37 26.12
N GLU A 301 3.28 -10.76 24.93
CA GLU A 301 4.47 -10.42 24.14
C GLU A 301 5.09 -9.06 24.53
N GLY A 302 4.67 -8.46 25.64
CA GLY A 302 5.22 -7.21 26.17
C GLY A 302 4.70 -5.94 25.48
N VAL A 303 3.59 -6.02 24.73
CA VAL A 303 2.95 -4.86 24.07
C VAL A 303 1.92 -4.24 25.01
N THR A 304 1.95 -2.91 25.16
CA THR A 304 0.85 -2.18 25.82
C THR A 304 -0.30 -2.03 24.83
N VAL A 305 -1.42 -2.71 25.08
CA VAL A 305 -2.54 -2.76 24.12
C VAL A 305 -3.80 -2.05 24.63
N ARG A 306 -4.35 -1.19 23.77
CA ARG A 306 -5.71 -0.65 23.87
C ARG A 306 -6.59 -1.22 22.75
N VAL A 307 -7.85 -1.55 23.05
CA VAL A 307 -8.86 -1.87 22.04
C VAL A 307 -9.80 -0.67 21.93
N ALA A 308 -9.90 -0.09 20.74
CA ALA A 308 -10.81 1.01 20.42
C ALA A 308 -11.94 0.51 19.52
N LEU A 309 -13.18 0.77 19.92
CA LEU A 309 -14.38 0.47 19.15
C LEU A 309 -14.60 1.53 18.06
N ALA A 310 -15.45 1.22 17.07
CA ALA A 310 -15.53 2.02 15.86
C ALA A 310 -15.98 3.46 16.09
N GLU A 311 -16.84 3.71 17.08
CA GLU A 311 -17.29 5.06 17.45
C GLU A 311 -16.18 5.89 18.13
N ASP A 312 -15.18 5.22 18.73
CA ASP A 312 -14.06 5.87 19.43
C ASP A 312 -12.81 6.02 18.55
N TRP A 313 -12.81 5.53 17.31
CA TRP A 313 -11.61 5.55 16.46
C TRP A 313 -11.05 6.95 16.19
N GLU A 314 -11.92 7.96 16.18
CA GLU A 314 -11.52 9.34 15.92
C GLU A 314 -11.15 10.11 17.19
N MET A 315 -11.44 9.57 18.36
CA MET A 315 -11.19 10.25 19.63
C MET A 315 -9.69 10.40 19.90
N PRO A 316 -9.21 11.55 20.39
CA PRO A 316 -7.83 11.71 20.82
C PRO A 316 -7.47 10.70 21.92
N GLU A 317 -6.22 10.23 21.91
CA GLU A 317 -5.70 9.34 22.94
C GLU A 317 -4.79 10.12 23.88
N ASP A 318 -4.95 9.97 25.21
CA ASP A 318 -4.11 10.64 26.22
C ASP A 318 -2.61 10.40 26.00
N SER A 319 -2.28 9.22 25.47
CA SER A 319 -0.96 8.84 24.99
C SER A 319 -1.04 8.40 23.54
N ALA A 320 -0.41 9.16 22.64
CA ALA A 320 -0.34 8.78 21.24
C ALA A 320 0.27 7.37 21.08
N PRO A 321 -0.39 6.46 20.33
CA PRO A 321 0.12 5.10 20.14
C PRO A 321 1.40 5.12 19.31
N ASP A 322 2.25 4.11 19.50
CA ASP A 322 3.42 3.89 18.64
C ASP A 322 3.00 3.19 17.34
N ALA A 323 1.96 2.38 17.42
CA ALA A 323 1.35 1.71 16.28
C ALA A 323 -0.18 1.57 16.42
N THR A 324 -0.87 1.42 15.29
CA THR A 324 -2.29 1.06 15.24
C THR A 324 -2.48 -0.19 14.40
N LEU A 325 -3.45 -1.03 14.75
CA LEU A 325 -3.83 -2.23 13.99
C LEU A 325 -5.33 -2.22 13.71
N LEU A 326 -5.72 -2.04 12.45
CA LEU A 326 -7.12 -2.19 12.04
C LEU A 326 -7.48 -3.65 11.81
N LEU A 327 -8.46 -4.17 12.55
CA LEU A 327 -9.14 -5.42 12.20
C LEU A 327 -10.14 -5.12 11.08
N ARG A 328 -9.69 -5.25 9.83
CA ARG A 328 -10.43 -4.84 8.64
C ARG A 328 -11.39 -5.95 8.22
N GLY A 329 -12.66 -5.76 8.58
CA GLY A 329 -13.81 -6.53 8.09
C GLY A 329 -14.71 -5.67 7.21
N VAL A 330 -15.89 -5.28 7.71
CA VAL A 330 -16.83 -4.42 6.94
C VAL A 330 -16.58 -2.91 7.08
N ARG A 331 -15.86 -2.47 8.12
CA ARG A 331 -15.58 -1.04 8.39
C ARG A 331 -14.15 -0.68 8.02
N ARG A 332 -13.96 0.53 7.47
CA ARG A 332 -12.67 1.13 7.14
C ARG A 332 -12.33 2.25 8.12
N CYS A 333 -11.04 2.45 8.39
CA CYS A 333 -10.51 3.60 9.11
C CYS A 333 -9.36 4.19 8.31
N ARG A 334 -9.20 5.52 8.32
CA ARG A 334 -8.07 6.17 7.64
C ARG A 334 -6.86 6.21 8.59
N PRO A 335 -5.69 5.71 8.17
CA PRO A 335 -4.45 5.88 8.91
C PRO A 335 -4.15 7.34 9.26
N ARG A 336 -3.58 7.58 10.45
CA ARG A 336 -3.14 8.91 10.91
C ARG A 336 -1.62 9.01 10.83
N PRO A 337 -1.06 10.19 10.51
CA PRO A 337 0.39 10.43 10.61
C PRO A 337 0.88 10.26 12.05
N GLY A 338 2.10 9.77 12.23
CA GLY A 338 2.73 9.59 13.54
C GLY A 338 3.00 8.13 13.89
N PRO A 339 1.98 7.31 14.20
CA PRO A 339 2.15 5.88 14.48
C PRO A 339 2.47 5.07 13.23
N VAL A 340 3.01 3.87 13.42
CA VAL A 340 2.99 2.81 12.39
C VAL A 340 1.56 2.31 12.23
N ASN A 341 1.02 2.29 11.03
CA ASN A 341 -0.35 1.90 10.72
C ASN A 341 -0.38 0.53 10.05
N LEU A 342 -0.89 -0.45 10.78
CA LEU A 342 -1.07 -1.83 10.32
C LEU A 342 -2.53 -2.11 9.99
N MET A 343 -2.76 -2.96 8.99
CA MET A 343 -4.07 -3.55 8.70
C MET A 343 -3.98 -5.07 8.87
N TRP A 344 -5.01 -5.68 9.44
CA TRP A 344 -5.29 -7.10 9.28
C TRP A 344 -6.62 -7.28 8.55
N MET A 345 -6.54 -7.59 7.26
CA MET A 345 -7.69 -7.90 6.41
C MET A 345 -8.23 -9.29 6.79
N LEU A 346 -9.33 -9.31 7.53
CA LEU A 346 -9.96 -10.53 8.06
C LEU A 346 -11.02 -11.10 7.13
N SER A 347 -11.78 -10.23 6.45
CA SER A 347 -12.92 -10.62 5.62
C SER A 347 -13.27 -9.55 4.59
N HIS A 348 -14.21 -9.88 3.71
CA HIS A 348 -14.78 -8.99 2.70
C HIS A 348 -13.76 -8.33 1.75
N PRO A 349 -12.91 -9.11 1.06
CA PRO A 349 -11.87 -8.56 0.20
C PRO A 349 -12.41 -7.71 -0.96
N ASP A 350 -13.64 -7.95 -1.42
CA ASP A 350 -14.28 -7.13 -2.46
C ASP A 350 -14.59 -5.70 -1.99
N ARG A 351 -14.59 -5.46 -0.67
CA ARG A 351 -14.80 -4.14 -0.06
C ARG A 351 -13.49 -3.40 0.24
N VAL A 352 -12.35 -3.92 -0.20
CA VAL A 352 -11.05 -3.30 0.04
C VAL A 352 -10.36 -2.97 -1.29
N GLU A 353 -10.10 -1.68 -1.49
CA GLU A 353 -9.52 -1.16 -2.73
C GLU A 353 -8.00 -0.95 -2.58
N ALA A 354 -7.26 -1.02 -3.70
CA ALA A 354 -5.83 -0.78 -3.73
C ALA A 354 -5.39 0.56 -3.08
N PRO A 355 -6.07 1.71 -3.31
CA PRO A 355 -5.74 2.96 -2.65
C PRO A 355 -5.97 2.97 -1.14
N GLU A 356 -6.83 2.08 -0.61
CA GLU A 356 -6.97 1.90 0.84
C GLU A 356 -5.73 1.20 1.40
N LEU A 357 -5.32 0.10 0.76
CA LEU A 357 -4.18 -0.73 1.17
C LEU A 357 -2.87 0.05 1.22
N LEU A 358 -2.62 0.88 0.19
CA LEU A 358 -1.37 1.63 0.04
C LEU A 358 -1.14 2.66 1.17
N ARG A 359 -2.17 3.03 1.94
CA ARG A 359 -2.09 3.96 3.07
C ARG A 359 -1.53 3.33 4.35
N TYR A 360 -1.41 2.01 4.40
CA TYR A 360 -0.90 1.29 5.55
C TYR A 360 0.57 0.96 5.36
N ASP A 361 1.31 0.97 6.46
CA ASP A 361 2.73 0.62 6.49
C ASP A 361 2.92 -0.88 6.27
N HIS A 362 1.97 -1.69 6.74
CA HIS A 362 1.93 -3.13 6.45
C HIS A 362 0.50 -3.69 6.51
N VAL A 363 0.21 -4.63 5.61
CA VAL A 363 -1.07 -5.34 5.50
C VAL A 363 -0.88 -6.84 5.73
N PHE A 364 -1.50 -7.32 6.80
CA PHE A 364 -1.70 -8.73 7.07
C PHE A 364 -2.99 -9.20 6.39
N VAL A 365 -2.94 -10.32 5.68
CA VAL A 365 -4.09 -10.84 4.92
C VAL A 365 -4.48 -12.22 5.41
N ALA A 366 -5.74 -12.42 5.77
CA ALA A 366 -6.29 -13.70 6.25
C ALA A 366 -6.49 -14.77 5.15
N SER A 367 -5.76 -14.64 4.04
CA SER A 367 -5.76 -15.55 2.88
C SER A 367 -4.34 -15.66 2.33
N LEU A 368 -3.88 -16.90 2.11
CA LEU A 368 -2.60 -17.18 1.46
C LEU A 368 -2.60 -16.74 -0.02
N PRO A 369 -3.55 -17.19 -0.87
CA PRO A 369 -3.56 -16.81 -2.29
C PRO A 369 -3.78 -15.31 -2.48
N HIS A 370 -4.65 -14.68 -1.67
CA HIS A 370 -4.89 -13.24 -1.79
C HIS A 370 -3.68 -12.40 -1.36
N ALA A 371 -2.95 -12.82 -0.32
CA ALA A 371 -1.69 -12.16 0.03
C ALA A 371 -0.67 -12.22 -1.10
N ALA A 372 -0.58 -13.37 -1.79
CA ALA A 372 0.31 -13.54 -2.95
C ALA A 372 -0.13 -12.66 -4.12
N ALA A 373 -1.43 -12.59 -4.41
CA ALA A 373 -1.99 -11.73 -5.45
C ALA A 373 -1.75 -10.23 -5.18
N LEU A 374 -1.64 -9.81 -3.91
CA LEU A 374 -1.33 -8.43 -3.53
C LEU A 374 0.17 -8.11 -3.54
N LYS A 375 1.08 -9.10 -3.63
CA LYS A 375 2.53 -8.85 -3.61
C LYS A 375 3.03 -7.95 -4.75
N PRO A 376 2.58 -8.10 -6.01
CA PRO A 376 2.99 -7.19 -7.09
C PRO A 376 2.65 -5.72 -6.79
N LEU A 377 1.52 -5.46 -6.11
CA LEU A 377 1.08 -4.12 -5.75
C LEU A 377 1.77 -3.56 -4.50
N MET A 378 1.96 -4.39 -3.47
CA MET A 378 2.38 -3.93 -2.14
C MET A 378 3.84 -4.26 -1.79
N GLY A 379 4.50 -5.12 -2.55
CA GLY A 379 5.86 -5.57 -2.30
C GLY A 379 6.02 -6.20 -0.90
N ALA A 380 7.01 -5.74 -0.14
CA ALA A 380 7.29 -6.23 1.21
C ALA A 380 6.28 -5.78 2.29
N ARG A 381 5.36 -4.86 1.96
CA ARG A 381 4.34 -4.32 2.87
C ARG A 381 3.08 -5.19 2.96
N VAL A 382 3.10 -6.39 2.39
CA VAL A 382 1.98 -7.35 2.51
C VAL A 382 2.49 -8.73 2.91
N SER A 383 1.77 -9.41 3.78
CA SER A 383 2.07 -10.79 4.15
C SER A 383 0.81 -11.55 4.57
N ALA A 384 0.77 -12.85 4.31
CA ALA A 384 -0.32 -13.68 4.79
C ALA A 384 -0.23 -13.85 6.32
N LEU A 385 -1.34 -13.59 7.00
CA LEU A 385 -1.53 -13.87 8.42
C LEU A 385 -2.97 -14.40 8.56
N LEU A 386 -3.12 -15.72 8.47
CA LEU A 386 -4.41 -16.37 8.61
C LEU A 386 -5.03 -16.07 9.98
N GLN A 387 -6.36 -16.14 10.07
CA GLN A 387 -7.04 -16.06 11.36
C GLN A 387 -6.60 -17.21 12.30
N CYS A 388 -7.10 -17.18 13.52
CA CYS A 388 -6.66 -18.03 14.61
C CYS A 388 -7.75 -18.17 15.66
N SER A 389 -7.56 -19.12 16.57
CA SER A 389 -8.44 -19.30 17.72
C SER A 389 -7.70 -19.19 19.04
N ASP A 390 -8.47 -18.99 20.10
CA ASP A 390 -8.02 -18.83 21.47
C ASP A 390 -8.10 -20.17 22.21
N PRO A 391 -6.95 -20.83 22.51
CA PRO A 391 -6.96 -22.12 23.18
C PRO A 391 -7.55 -22.02 24.59
N ASP A 392 -7.33 -20.93 25.33
CA ASP A 392 -7.81 -20.79 26.71
C ASP A 392 -9.34 -20.64 26.76
N ARG A 393 -9.92 -20.15 25.66
CA ARG A 393 -11.36 -19.99 25.52
C ARG A 393 -12.05 -21.21 24.95
N PHE A 394 -11.48 -21.79 23.89
CA PHE A 394 -12.14 -22.86 23.14
C PHE A 394 -11.72 -24.25 23.60
N ALA A 395 -10.53 -24.44 24.16
CA ALA A 395 -10.04 -25.72 24.68
C ALA A 395 -9.09 -25.54 25.89
N PRO A 396 -9.61 -25.03 27.02
CA PRO A 396 -8.81 -24.81 28.22
C PRO A 396 -8.24 -26.13 28.75
N ASP A 397 -6.94 -26.14 29.06
CA ASP A 397 -6.22 -27.34 29.54
C ASP A 397 -6.75 -27.83 30.89
N THR A 398 -7.20 -26.90 31.73
CA THR A 398 -7.79 -27.19 33.03
C THR A 398 -9.26 -26.82 33.01
N GLN A 399 -10.11 -27.84 32.90
CA GLN A 399 -11.54 -27.66 33.08
C GLN A 399 -11.92 -28.11 34.49
N THR A 400 -12.45 -27.19 35.29
CA THR A 400 -12.93 -27.50 36.65
C THR A 400 -14.10 -28.49 36.58
N GLY A 401 -14.34 -29.26 37.65
CA GLY A 401 -15.49 -30.17 37.73
C GLY A 401 -16.82 -29.43 37.50
N ALA A 402 -16.96 -28.22 38.05
CA ALA A 402 -18.11 -27.36 37.82
C ALA A 402 -18.27 -26.94 36.35
N ALA A 403 -17.18 -26.60 35.67
CA ALA A 403 -17.22 -26.25 34.24
C ALA A 403 -17.62 -27.45 33.35
N ARG A 404 -17.15 -28.66 33.67
CA ARG A 404 -17.57 -29.89 32.99
C ARG A 404 -19.05 -30.18 33.19
N GLN A 405 -19.56 -29.98 34.40
CA GLN A 405 -20.97 -30.21 34.71
C GLN A 405 -21.88 -29.15 34.04
N ALA A 406 -21.45 -27.88 34.04
CA ALA A 406 -22.11 -26.82 33.29
C ALA A 406 -22.14 -27.14 31.79
N GLU A 407 -21.03 -27.61 31.20
CA GLU A 407 -20.99 -28.05 29.81
C GLU A 407 -21.91 -29.25 29.55
N ALA A 408 -21.94 -30.24 30.44
CA ALA A 408 -22.82 -31.40 30.32
C ALA A 408 -24.31 -31.02 30.29
N SER A 409 -24.68 -29.91 30.96
CA SER A 409 -26.05 -29.38 30.97
C SER A 409 -26.47 -28.65 29.68
N LEU A 410 -25.51 -28.28 28.83
CA LEU A 410 -25.81 -27.61 27.56
C LEU A 410 -26.49 -28.57 26.57
N PRO A 411 -27.32 -28.08 25.65
CA PRO A 411 -27.93 -28.93 24.62
C PRO A 411 -26.87 -29.54 23.70
N ALA A 412 -27.05 -30.81 23.35
CA ALA A 412 -26.28 -31.47 22.31
C ALA A 412 -27.07 -31.43 20.99
N HIS A 413 -26.40 -31.11 19.89
CA HIS A 413 -27.06 -30.88 18.60
C HIS A 413 -26.55 -31.87 17.55
N PRO A 414 -27.42 -32.60 16.83
CA PRO A 414 -26.98 -33.38 15.68
C PRO A 414 -26.31 -32.51 14.60
N LEU A 415 -26.87 -31.31 14.39
CA LEU A 415 -26.37 -30.33 13.44
C LEU A 415 -26.49 -28.94 14.05
N LEU A 416 -25.41 -28.16 14.01
CA LEU A 416 -25.34 -26.83 14.62
C LEU A 416 -24.89 -25.80 13.58
N PHE A 417 -25.54 -24.64 13.56
CA PHE A 417 -25.04 -23.45 12.87
C PHE A 417 -25.01 -22.27 13.84
N VAL A 418 -23.87 -21.58 13.93
CA VAL A 418 -23.73 -20.37 14.76
C VAL A 418 -23.34 -19.19 13.88
N GLY A 419 -24.25 -18.25 13.71
CA GLY A 419 -24.03 -17.04 12.92
C GLY A 419 -25.31 -16.31 12.57
N ASN A 420 -25.19 -15.01 12.34
CA ASN A 420 -26.31 -14.20 11.85
C ASN A 420 -26.53 -14.45 10.36
N SER A 421 -27.78 -14.40 9.91
CA SER A 421 -28.07 -14.42 8.47
C SER A 421 -27.48 -13.17 7.79
N ARG A 422 -27.54 -12.01 8.48
CA ARG A 422 -27.31 -10.66 7.93
C ARG A 422 -28.23 -10.33 6.75
N ARG A 423 -29.46 -10.87 6.76
CA ARG A 423 -30.46 -10.77 5.68
C ARG A 423 -29.92 -11.22 4.31
N ALA A 424 -28.95 -12.14 4.33
CA ALA A 424 -28.39 -12.77 3.16
C ALA A 424 -28.66 -14.28 3.24
N ASP A 425 -28.77 -14.92 2.07
CA ASP A 425 -28.93 -16.37 2.02
C ASP A 425 -27.67 -17.06 2.58
N ARG A 426 -27.91 -17.95 3.54
CA ARG A 426 -26.91 -18.84 4.13
C ARG A 426 -27.08 -20.18 3.46
N TRP A 427 -26.50 -20.32 2.27
CA TRP A 427 -26.80 -21.43 1.37
C TRP A 427 -26.70 -22.80 2.05
N ILE A 428 -25.72 -23.02 2.94
CA ILE A 428 -25.54 -24.31 3.61
C ILE A 428 -26.68 -24.63 4.58
N VAL A 429 -27.29 -23.61 5.20
CA VAL A 429 -28.47 -23.76 6.05
C VAL A 429 -29.70 -24.05 5.18
N SER A 430 -29.88 -23.27 4.10
CA SER A 430 -30.98 -23.47 3.14
C SER A 430 -30.92 -24.87 2.52
N ALA A 431 -29.74 -25.34 2.13
CA ALA A 431 -29.52 -26.68 1.60
C ALA A 431 -29.76 -27.78 2.65
N ALA A 432 -29.34 -27.58 3.90
CA ALA A 432 -29.60 -28.52 4.99
C ALA A 432 -31.12 -28.68 5.24
N LEU A 433 -31.86 -27.57 5.24
CA LEU A 433 -33.32 -27.59 5.36
C LEU A 433 -34.00 -28.30 4.19
N ALA A 434 -33.60 -27.98 2.96
CA ALA A 434 -34.15 -28.58 1.74
C ALA A 434 -33.91 -30.10 1.65
N THR A 435 -32.86 -30.60 2.31
CA THR A 435 -32.50 -32.03 2.33
C THR A 435 -32.99 -32.76 3.58
N GLY A 436 -33.80 -32.09 4.43
CA GLY A 436 -34.42 -32.70 5.61
C GLY A 436 -33.50 -32.79 6.83
N HIS A 437 -32.42 -32.00 6.88
CA HIS A 437 -31.47 -31.94 8.01
C HIS A 437 -31.50 -30.56 8.69
N PRO A 438 -32.57 -30.20 9.42
CA PRO A 438 -32.65 -28.89 10.06
C PRO A 438 -31.56 -28.69 11.13
N PRO A 439 -30.69 -27.67 11.00
CA PRO A 439 -29.70 -27.36 12.03
C PRO A 439 -30.33 -26.63 13.22
N ALA A 440 -29.80 -26.80 14.42
CA ALA A 440 -30.03 -25.84 15.50
C ALA A 440 -29.25 -24.55 15.20
N ILE A 441 -29.95 -23.42 15.17
CA ILE A 441 -29.37 -22.12 14.78
C ILE A 441 -29.23 -21.21 16.00
N TYR A 442 -28.05 -20.62 16.17
CA TYR A 442 -27.81 -19.55 17.13
C TYR A 442 -27.26 -18.32 16.42
N GLY A 443 -28.04 -17.25 16.41
CA GLY A 443 -27.71 -16.01 15.70
C GLY A 443 -28.95 -15.19 15.42
N ALA A 444 -28.74 -13.93 15.06
CA ALA A 444 -29.81 -12.97 14.80
C ALA A 444 -30.14 -12.85 13.30
N GLU A 445 -31.20 -12.11 12.99
CA GLU A 445 -31.60 -11.68 11.64
C GLU A 445 -32.21 -12.81 10.78
N TRP A 446 -32.68 -13.89 11.40
CA TRP A 446 -33.28 -15.04 10.71
C TRP A 446 -34.80 -14.95 10.52
N GLU A 447 -35.40 -13.87 11.02
CA GLU A 447 -36.83 -13.60 10.88
C GLU A 447 -37.22 -13.58 9.39
N ASP A 448 -38.43 -14.06 9.08
CA ASP A 448 -38.97 -14.13 7.71
C ASP A 448 -38.22 -15.09 6.76
N THR A 449 -37.43 -16.02 7.32
CA THR A 449 -36.72 -17.07 6.54
C THR A 449 -37.24 -18.47 6.87
N PRO A 450 -37.11 -19.45 5.95
CA PRO A 450 -37.43 -20.86 6.26
C PRO A 450 -36.66 -21.44 7.46
N ALA A 451 -35.58 -20.77 7.88
CA ALA A 451 -34.74 -21.17 9.01
C ALA A 451 -35.23 -20.65 10.36
N GLU A 452 -36.15 -19.67 10.40
CA GLU A 452 -36.67 -19.05 11.63
C GLU A 452 -37.16 -20.08 12.68
N PRO A 453 -37.92 -21.14 12.33
CA PRO A 453 -38.38 -22.13 13.31
C PRO A 453 -37.25 -22.93 13.99
N PHE A 454 -36.04 -22.87 13.43
CA PHE A 454 -34.87 -23.61 13.90
C PHE A 454 -33.90 -22.74 14.70
N VAL A 455 -34.19 -21.45 14.84
CA VAL A 455 -33.47 -20.52 15.71
C VAL A 455 -33.74 -20.89 17.17
N ARG A 456 -32.68 -21.11 17.95
CA ARG A 456 -32.73 -21.46 19.37
C ARG A 456 -32.46 -20.27 20.27
N ALA A 457 -31.64 -19.32 19.82
CA ALA A 457 -31.47 -18.02 20.44
C ALA A 457 -30.82 -17.05 19.44
N GLN A 458 -31.04 -15.75 19.64
CA GLN A 458 -30.46 -14.69 18.81
C GLN A 458 -28.96 -14.49 19.03
N SER A 459 -28.39 -15.03 20.12
CA SER A 459 -26.95 -15.00 20.38
C SER A 459 -26.51 -16.14 21.30
N LEU A 460 -25.23 -16.46 21.26
CA LEU A 460 -24.56 -17.30 22.24
C LEU A 460 -23.43 -16.52 22.92
N PRO A 461 -23.30 -16.58 24.25
CA PRO A 461 -22.12 -16.07 24.93
C PRO A 461 -20.86 -16.71 24.35
N ASN A 462 -19.91 -15.88 23.91
CA ASN A 462 -18.69 -16.35 23.27
C ASN A 462 -17.86 -17.28 24.19
N ALA A 463 -17.92 -17.09 25.51
CA ALA A 463 -17.28 -17.97 26.49
C ALA A 463 -17.83 -19.41 26.49
N SER A 464 -19.09 -19.61 26.09
CA SER A 464 -19.72 -20.93 26.03
C SER A 464 -19.59 -21.58 24.65
N LEU A 465 -19.13 -20.85 23.63
CA LEU A 465 -19.19 -21.27 22.24
C LEU A 465 -18.40 -22.55 21.97
N GLY A 466 -17.22 -22.71 22.58
CA GLY A 466 -16.42 -23.93 22.46
C GLY A 466 -17.15 -25.19 22.95
N ALA A 467 -17.93 -25.06 24.03
CA ALA A 467 -18.72 -26.17 24.56
C ALA A 467 -19.86 -26.58 23.60
N TYR A 468 -20.53 -25.60 22.97
CA TYR A 468 -21.52 -25.89 21.92
C TYR A 468 -20.91 -26.59 20.71
N TYR A 469 -19.71 -26.17 20.28
CA TYR A 469 -19.01 -26.84 19.19
C TYR A 469 -18.59 -28.27 19.52
N ARG A 470 -18.15 -28.55 20.75
CA ARG A 470 -17.85 -29.92 21.20
C ARG A 470 -19.08 -30.81 21.28
N ARG A 471 -20.22 -30.24 21.71
CA ARG A 471 -21.47 -30.99 21.92
C ARG A 471 -22.29 -31.16 20.64
N ALA A 472 -21.93 -30.49 19.57
CA ALA A 472 -22.49 -30.72 18.26
C ALA A 472 -21.84 -31.94 17.59
N ARG A 473 -22.65 -32.80 16.95
CA ARG A 473 -22.08 -33.88 16.12
C ARG A 473 -21.42 -33.31 14.86
N ILE A 474 -22.08 -32.37 14.19
CA ILE A 474 -21.58 -31.66 13.01
C ILE A 474 -21.89 -30.17 13.18
N VAL A 475 -20.91 -29.31 12.92
CA VAL A 475 -21.09 -27.86 12.87
C VAL A 475 -20.98 -27.40 11.42
N LEU A 476 -22.04 -26.80 10.91
CA LEU A 476 -22.06 -26.26 9.55
C LEU A 476 -21.31 -24.94 9.48
N ASN A 477 -20.53 -24.77 8.42
CA ASN A 477 -19.90 -23.51 8.06
C ASN A 477 -20.14 -23.17 6.59
N ASP A 478 -20.45 -21.91 6.34
CA ASP A 478 -20.38 -21.28 5.03
C ASP A 478 -19.44 -20.07 5.07
N HIS A 479 -18.96 -19.68 3.90
CA HIS A 479 -18.27 -18.42 3.68
C HIS A 479 -19.19 -17.43 2.98
N TRP A 480 -18.82 -16.15 3.08
CA TRP A 480 -19.29 -15.20 2.07
C TRP A 480 -18.68 -15.56 0.71
N PRO A 481 -19.40 -15.36 -0.41
CA PRO A 481 -18.90 -15.74 -1.74
C PRO A 481 -17.53 -15.15 -2.09
N ASP A 482 -17.32 -13.87 -1.75
CA ASP A 482 -16.04 -13.17 -1.97
C ASP A 482 -14.90 -13.74 -1.12
N MET A 483 -15.21 -14.15 0.11
CA MET A 483 -14.26 -14.83 0.99
C MET A 483 -13.89 -16.21 0.44
N ALA A 484 -14.88 -17.00 0.02
CA ALA A 484 -14.65 -18.33 -0.56
C ALA A 484 -13.78 -18.28 -1.81
N ALA A 485 -14.11 -17.34 -2.71
CA ALA A 485 -13.47 -17.17 -4.01
C ALA A 485 -12.03 -16.65 -3.93
N ARG A 486 -11.67 -15.93 -2.86
CA ARG A 486 -10.31 -15.36 -2.67
C ARG A 486 -9.54 -16.03 -1.53
N GLY A 487 -10.01 -17.18 -1.05
CA GLY A 487 -9.36 -18.02 -0.05
C GLY A 487 -9.24 -17.42 1.36
N PHE A 488 -10.21 -16.58 1.75
CA PHE A 488 -10.34 -16.11 3.14
C PHE A 488 -11.05 -17.16 3.97
N VAL A 489 -10.33 -17.73 4.93
CA VAL A 489 -10.88 -18.75 5.83
C VAL A 489 -11.75 -18.09 6.89
N SER A 490 -13.00 -18.54 6.99
CA SER A 490 -13.94 -18.15 8.05
C SER A 490 -13.35 -18.46 9.44
N ASN A 491 -13.41 -17.50 10.37
CA ASN A 491 -12.89 -17.71 11.73
C ASN A 491 -13.56 -18.91 12.43
N ARG A 492 -14.83 -19.15 12.09
CA ARG A 492 -15.62 -20.26 12.64
C ARG A 492 -14.91 -21.60 12.48
N LEU A 493 -14.22 -21.82 11.37
CA LEU A 493 -13.47 -23.07 11.15
C LEU A 493 -12.32 -23.24 12.15
N PHE A 494 -11.61 -22.16 12.49
CA PHE A 494 -10.57 -22.20 13.51
C PHE A 494 -11.16 -22.44 14.90
N ASP A 495 -12.27 -21.79 15.23
CA ASP A 495 -12.91 -21.93 16.55
C ASP A 495 -13.52 -23.32 16.76
N ILE A 496 -14.18 -23.89 15.74
CA ILE A 496 -14.71 -25.26 15.80
C ILE A 496 -13.56 -26.25 15.98
N ALA A 497 -12.52 -26.14 15.15
CA ALA A 497 -11.35 -27.02 15.22
C ALA A 497 -10.64 -26.89 16.58
N MET A 498 -10.40 -25.67 17.06
CA MET A 498 -9.81 -25.44 18.38
C MET A 498 -10.66 -26.05 19.49
N ALA A 499 -11.99 -25.98 19.41
CA ALA A 499 -12.85 -26.60 20.39
C ALA A 499 -12.81 -28.14 20.38
N GLY A 500 -12.32 -28.76 19.30
CA GLY A 500 -12.43 -30.20 19.07
C GLY A 500 -13.78 -30.62 18.47
N GLY A 501 -14.55 -29.65 17.93
CA GLY A 501 -15.77 -29.91 17.18
C GLY A 501 -15.46 -30.37 15.75
N PHE A 502 -16.48 -30.89 15.06
CA PHE A 502 -16.35 -31.35 13.68
C PHE A 502 -17.03 -30.37 12.71
N PRO A 503 -16.26 -29.61 11.90
CA PRO A 503 -16.81 -28.72 10.90
C PRO A 503 -17.17 -29.48 9.60
N LEU A 504 -18.27 -29.09 8.97
CA LEU A 504 -18.61 -29.41 7.58
C LEU A 504 -18.81 -28.09 6.84
N SER A 505 -17.96 -27.82 5.83
CA SER A 505 -17.90 -26.50 5.17
C SER A 505 -18.31 -26.56 3.72
N ASP A 506 -18.66 -25.40 3.17
CA ASP A 506 -18.61 -25.12 1.74
C ASP A 506 -17.19 -25.21 1.14
N GLY A 507 -17.14 -25.26 -0.20
CA GLY A 507 -15.92 -25.13 -0.99
C GLY A 507 -15.33 -23.72 -0.94
N PHE A 508 -14.01 -23.60 -0.75
CA PHE A 508 -13.27 -22.33 -0.81
C PHE A 508 -11.81 -22.54 -1.25
N GLU A 509 -11.20 -21.52 -1.82
CA GLU A 509 -9.81 -21.55 -2.27
C GLU A 509 -8.84 -21.69 -1.08
N GLY A 510 -7.82 -22.54 -1.20
CA GLY A 510 -6.81 -22.71 -0.16
C GLY A 510 -7.18 -23.67 0.97
N ALA A 511 -8.29 -24.40 0.87
CA ALA A 511 -8.70 -25.44 1.82
C ALA A 511 -7.66 -26.55 2.05
N GLY A 512 -6.71 -26.72 1.12
CA GLY A 512 -5.55 -27.62 1.27
C GLY A 512 -4.72 -27.39 2.54
N MET A 513 -4.81 -26.21 3.16
CA MET A 513 -4.17 -25.94 4.47
C MET A 513 -4.65 -26.86 5.60
N PHE A 514 -5.82 -27.50 5.44
CA PHE A 514 -6.38 -28.46 6.40
C PHE A 514 -5.97 -29.92 6.09
N PHE A 515 -5.08 -30.17 5.13
CA PHE A 515 -4.53 -31.50 4.81
C PHE A 515 -5.61 -32.57 4.59
N GLY A 516 -6.71 -32.18 3.92
CA GLY A 516 -7.85 -33.07 3.62
C GLY A 516 -8.74 -33.41 4.82
N GLN A 517 -8.47 -32.87 6.01
CA GLN A 517 -9.23 -33.17 7.22
C GLN A 517 -10.57 -32.44 7.30
N LEU A 518 -10.68 -31.28 6.64
CA LEU A 518 -11.90 -30.50 6.54
C LEU A 518 -12.75 -31.01 5.35
N PRO A 519 -13.90 -31.65 5.59
CA PRO A 519 -14.80 -32.03 4.51
C PRO A 519 -15.46 -30.79 3.90
N GLN A 520 -15.51 -30.75 2.58
CA GLN A 520 -16.13 -29.68 1.81
C GLN A 520 -17.27 -30.22 0.95
N VAL A 521 -18.31 -29.41 0.79
CA VAL A 521 -19.48 -29.70 -0.05
C VAL A 521 -19.76 -28.53 -0.98
N ARG A 522 -20.26 -28.82 -2.17
CA ARG A 522 -20.49 -27.82 -3.23
C ARG A 522 -21.96 -27.57 -3.51
N ASP A 523 -22.82 -28.51 -3.15
CA ASP A 523 -24.25 -28.46 -3.41
C ASP A 523 -25.04 -29.22 -2.32
N ALA A 524 -26.37 -29.13 -2.40
CA ALA A 524 -27.28 -29.75 -1.44
C ALA A 524 -27.17 -31.29 -1.43
N ALA A 525 -26.92 -31.93 -2.58
CA ALA A 525 -26.83 -33.38 -2.67
C ALA A 525 -25.53 -33.91 -2.02
N GLU A 526 -24.42 -33.19 -2.19
CA GLU A 526 -23.17 -33.45 -1.47
C GLU A 526 -23.32 -33.21 0.03
N LEU A 527 -24.04 -32.15 0.43
CA LEU A 527 -24.33 -31.86 1.83
C LEU A 527 -25.14 -32.99 2.49
N ASP A 528 -26.22 -33.46 1.87
CA ASP A 528 -27.02 -34.60 2.36
C ASP A 528 -26.15 -35.85 2.54
N ARG A 529 -25.38 -36.21 1.51
CA ARG A 529 -24.46 -37.36 1.56
C ARG A 529 -23.44 -37.21 2.69
N ALA A 530 -22.83 -36.05 2.83
CA ALA A 530 -21.82 -35.79 3.87
C ALA A 530 -22.41 -35.85 5.28
N ILE A 531 -23.59 -35.25 5.51
CA ILE A 531 -24.28 -35.30 6.81
C ILE A 531 -24.59 -36.75 7.18
N ARG A 532 -25.19 -37.53 6.27
CA ARG A 532 -25.49 -38.95 6.51
C ARG A 532 -24.21 -39.77 6.76
N HIS A 533 -23.18 -39.57 5.94
CA HIS A 533 -21.90 -40.28 6.04
C HIS A 533 -21.23 -40.05 7.40
N PHE A 534 -21.04 -38.79 7.80
CA PHE A 534 -20.36 -38.47 9.05
C PHE A 534 -21.23 -38.72 10.27
N THR A 535 -22.57 -38.72 10.13
CA THR A 535 -23.47 -39.19 11.21
C THR A 535 -23.29 -40.68 11.47
N ALA A 536 -23.22 -41.50 10.42
CA ALA A 536 -23.06 -42.94 10.50
C ALA A 536 -21.63 -43.39 10.88
N ARG A 537 -20.62 -42.51 10.75
CA ARG A 537 -19.20 -42.84 11.01
C ARG A 537 -18.58 -41.97 12.12
N PRO A 538 -18.97 -42.19 13.39
CA PRO A 538 -18.48 -41.38 14.51
C PRO A 538 -16.97 -41.47 14.73
N ALA A 539 -16.35 -42.63 14.47
CA ALA A 539 -14.89 -42.80 14.62
C ALA A 539 -14.10 -41.97 13.60
N GLU A 540 -14.50 -42.00 12.33
CA GLU A 540 -13.89 -41.18 11.27
C GLU A 540 -14.06 -39.69 11.58
N ARG A 541 -15.26 -39.29 11.98
CA ARG A 541 -15.59 -37.91 12.37
C ARG A 541 -14.69 -37.43 13.52
N ALA A 542 -14.55 -38.24 14.58
CA ALA A 542 -13.71 -37.93 15.73
C ALA A 542 -12.22 -37.83 15.35
N ALA A 543 -11.72 -38.73 14.50
CA ALA A 543 -10.34 -38.70 14.03
C ALA A 543 -10.02 -37.41 13.25
N ARG A 544 -10.91 -37.00 12.34
CA ARG A 544 -10.77 -35.74 11.59
C ARG A 544 -10.83 -34.51 12.50
N ALA A 545 -11.79 -34.49 13.45
CA ALA A 545 -11.90 -33.39 14.42
C ALA A 545 -10.63 -33.28 15.29
N ALA A 546 -10.07 -34.40 15.75
CA ALA A 546 -8.82 -34.41 16.51
C ALA A 546 -7.63 -33.92 15.68
N ALA A 547 -7.55 -34.29 14.40
CA ALA A 547 -6.50 -33.82 13.50
C ALA A 547 -6.59 -32.30 13.25
N LEU A 548 -7.80 -31.78 13.03
CA LEU A 548 -8.07 -30.34 12.90
C LEU A 548 -7.73 -29.59 14.19
N HIS A 549 -8.11 -30.14 15.34
CA HIS A 549 -7.78 -29.60 16.65
C HIS A 549 -6.28 -29.47 16.85
N ALA A 550 -5.52 -30.54 16.62
CA ALA A 550 -4.06 -30.52 16.73
C ALA A 550 -3.44 -29.48 15.79
N LEU A 551 -3.88 -29.43 14.52
CA LEU A 551 -3.40 -28.46 13.56
C LEU A 551 -3.59 -27.01 14.05
N VAL A 552 -4.81 -26.67 14.46
CA VAL A 552 -5.14 -25.30 14.89
C VAL A 552 -4.47 -24.95 16.21
N ARG A 553 -4.48 -25.87 17.18
CA ARG A 553 -3.86 -25.69 18.50
C ARG A 553 -2.35 -25.43 18.40
N HIS A 554 -1.65 -26.08 17.47
CA HIS A 554 -0.20 -25.91 17.33
C HIS A 554 0.22 -24.78 16.38
N ARG A 555 -0.61 -24.38 15.41
CA ARG A 555 -0.19 -23.43 14.35
C ARG A 555 -1.04 -22.15 14.23
N HIS A 556 -2.26 -22.15 14.73
CA HIS A 556 -3.24 -21.08 14.51
C HIS A 556 -3.80 -20.52 15.82
N THR A 557 -2.90 -20.09 16.71
CA THR A 557 -3.24 -19.45 17.99
C THR A 557 -2.97 -17.95 17.97
N PHE A 558 -3.68 -17.19 18.81
CA PHE A 558 -3.40 -15.76 19.00
C PHE A 558 -1.96 -15.50 19.46
N ALA A 559 -1.37 -16.34 20.31
CA ALA A 559 0.04 -16.22 20.70
C ALA A 559 0.99 -16.26 19.50
N ALA A 560 0.76 -17.19 18.55
CA ALA A 560 1.54 -17.25 17.31
C ALA A 560 1.36 -16.00 16.43
N ARG A 561 0.16 -15.39 16.42
CA ARG A 561 -0.12 -14.16 15.66
C ARG A 561 0.50 -12.94 16.33
N ALA A 562 0.41 -12.84 17.65
CA ALA A 562 1.02 -11.79 18.45
C ALA A 562 2.54 -11.74 18.20
N ARG A 563 3.25 -12.88 18.26
CA ARG A 563 4.69 -12.95 17.93
C ARG A 563 5.01 -12.38 16.54
N ARG A 564 4.23 -12.75 15.52
CA ARG A 564 4.44 -12.29 14.15
C ARG A 564 4.17 -10.79 13.99
N ILE A 565 3.12 -10.29 14.64
CA ILE A 565 2.78 -8.86 14.64
C ILE A 565 3.87 -8.06 15.37
N THR A 566 4.31 -8.51 16.54
CA THR A 566 5.37 -7.85 17.32
C THR A 566 6.70 -7.84 16.58
N ALA A 567 7.08 -8.93 15.90
CA ALA A 567 8.27 -8.98 15.05
C ALA A 567 8.20 -7.96 13.91
N ARG A 568 7.07 -7.91 13.20
CA ARG A 568 6.84 -6.93 12.12
C ARG A 568 6.83 -5.49 12.65
N LEU A 569 6.27 -5.24 13.83
CA LEU A 569 6.32 -3.92 14.47
C LEU A 569 7.76 -3.47 14.72
N ARG A 570 8.62 -4.36 15.24
CA ARG A 570 10.05 -4.04 15.45
C ARG A 570 10.79 -3.70 14.16
N GLU A 571 10.46 -4.36 13.05
CA GLU A 571 11.03 -4.06 11.73
C GLU A 571 10.60 -2.68 11.18
N LEU A 572 9.42 -2.21 11.58
CA LEU A 572 8.80 -0.97 11.06
C LEU A 572 9.07 0.28 11.92
N PHE A 573 9.33 0.11 13.21
CA PHE A 573 9.93 1.17 14.02
C PHE A 573 11.33 1.45 13.52
#